data_AF-K9WRC5-F1
#
_entry.id   AF-K9WRC5-F1
#
_cell.length_a   1.000
_cell.length_b   1.000
_cell.length_c   1.000
_cell.angle_alpha   90.00
_cell.angle_beta   90.00
_cell.angle_gamma   90.00
#
_symmetry.space_group_name_H-M   'P 1'
#
loop_
_entity.id
_entity.type
_entity.pdbx_description
1 polymer ?
#
loop_
_entity_poly.entity_id
_entity_poly.type
_entity_poly.pdbx_seq_one_letter_code
_entity_poly.pdbx_strand_id
1 'polypeptide(L)'
;MAFSRVDMEKTKPHDDPVIYSARGKICGIYRPSPQNFLQGTLLTDDGLKIPAQITNEVATQLRANRDFLKVAQVWKCYPRINPPLVQLAKLKSAAQTIQDLKRKGVNRFRIVGQVASIKDQEVTILIKRNEAPPKGEELTFTLTLVGSLPSEALGQFWKLNVLRQGWNWTIESATFVALSPEEFKKERAKRKRVLSFRVSQKEFDALLTYAQKRGKNQTQIIRALIRRLPTYEPDPPENK
;
A
#
# COMPACT_ATOMS: atom_id res chain seq x y z
N MET A 1 5.09 26.62 -15.93
CA MET A 1 4.10 26.25 -14.89
C MET A 1 4.88 25.63 -13.74
N ALA A 2 4.79 26.21 -12.54
CA ALA A 2 5.51 25.70 -11.37
C ALA A 2 4.70 24.54 -10.75
N PHE A 3 5.27 23.34 -10.73
CA PHE A 3 4.64 22.17 -10.14
C PHE A 3 4.98 22.08 -8.65
N SER A 4 3.96 21.82 -7.84
CA SER A 4 4.00 21.77 -6.38
C SER A 4 4.91 20.64 -5.88
N ARG A 5 5.69 20.93 -4.84
CA ARG A 5 6.51 19.96 -4.11
C ARG A 5 5.59 18.93 -3.44
N VAL A 6 5.85 17.63 -3.61
CA VAL A 6 5.07 16.55 -2.99
C VAL A 6 5.32 16.54 -1.48
N ASP A 7 4.25 16.61 -0.69
CA ASP A 7 4.33 16.49 0.76
C ASP A 7 4.72 15.06 1.15
N MET A 8 5.82 14.94 1.89
CA MET A 8 6.49 13.68 2.21
C MET A 8 6.53 13.49 3.73
N GLU A 9 5.88 12.44 4.22
CA GLU A 9 5.88 12.10 5.64
C GLU A 9 6.64 10.78 5.85
N LYS A 10 7.69 10.81 6.69
CA LYS A 10 8.48 9.62 7.03
C LYS A 10 7.93 9.01 8.32
N THR A 11 7.23 7.88 8.21
CA THR A 11 6.82 7.06 9.36
C THR A 11 7.80 5.92 9.59
N LYS A 12 7.87 5.39 10.83
CA LYS A 12 8.68 4.19 11.14
C LYS A 12 8.20 3.01 10.26
N PRO A 13 9.10 2.15 9.76
CA PRO A 13 8.71 0.95 9.03
C PRO A 13 7.82 0.05 9.91
N HIS A 14 6.70 -0.44 9.37
CA HIS A 14 5.84 -1.43 10.05
C HIS A 14 6.46 -2.83 9.92
N ASP A 15 6.37 -3.65 10.96
CA ASP A 15 6.83 -5.06 10.93
C ASP A 15 5.78 -6.03 10.32
N ASP A 16 4.57 -5.54 10.04
CA ASP A 16 3.51 -6.32 9.40
C ASP A 16 3.77 -6.58 7.90
N PRO A 17 3.27 -7.71 7.35
CA PRO A 17 3.35 -7.95 5.91
C PRO A 17 2.65 -6.82 5.15
N VAL A 18 3.39 -6.17 4.24
CA VAL A 18 2.85 -5.06 3.44
C VAL A 18 1.69 -5.56 2.58
N ILE A 19 0.51 -4.98 2.81
CA ILE A 19 -0.70 -5.27 2.03
C ILE A 19 -0.73 -4.33 0.82
N TYR A 20 -0.65 -4.91 -0.37
CA TYR A 20 -0.81 -4.17 -1.61
C TYR A 20 -2.24 -3.69 -1.77
N SER A 21 -2.42 -2.46 -2.26
CA SER A 21 -3.75 -1.90 -2.49
C SER A 21 -3.71 -0.82 -3.55
N ALA A 22 -4.58 -0.89 -4.55
CA ALA A 22 -4.92 0.26 -5.39
C ALA A 22 -6.42 0.44 -5.38
N ARG A 23 -6.91 1.48 -4.70
CA ARG A 23 -8.34 1.69 -4.49
C ARG A 23 -8.66 3.16 -4.64
N GLY A 24 -9.74 3.47 -5.33
CA GLY A 24 -10.23 4.84 -5.41
C GLY A 24 -11.70 4.90 -5.76
N LYS A 25 -12.12 6.10 -6.13
CA LYS A 25 -13.49 6.36 -6.58
C LYS A 25 -13.47 7.03 -7.94
N ILE A 26 -14.35 6.62 -8.84
CA ILE A 26 -14.56 7.29 -10.14
C ILE A 26 -16.06 7.58 -10.26
N CYS A 27 -16.40 8.71 -10.88
CA CYS A 27 -17.77 9.02 -11.28
C CYS A 27 -17.97 8.69 -12.76
N GLY A 28 -19.09 8.07 -13.11
CA GLY A 28 -19.44 7.82 -14.50
C GLY A 28 -20.64 6.91 -14.69
N ILE A 29 -21.03 6.74 -15.95
CA ILE A 29 -22.12 5.88 -16.40
C ILE A 29 -21.51 4.60 -16.97
N TYR A 30 -21.82 3.45 -16.35
CA TYR A 30 -21.39 2.16 -16.88
C TYR A 30 -22.29 1.75 -18.05
N ARG A 31 -21.68 1.45 -19.21
CA ARG A 31 -22.33 0.95 -20.41
C ARG A 31 -21.92 -0.51 -20.63
N PRO A 32 -22.80 -1.48 -20.34
CA PRO A 32 -22.51 -2.89 -20.53
C PRO A 32 -22.21 -3.21 -22.00
N SER A 33 -21.32 -4.17 -22.24
CA SER A 33 -21.13 -4.79 -23.55
C SER A 33 -22.38 -5.61 -23.92
N PRO A 34 -22.75 -5.66 -25.21
CA PRO A 34 -23.82 -6.56 -25.69
C PRO A 34 -23.55 -8.04 -25.42
N GLN A 35 -22.28 -8.46 -25.44
CA GLN A 35 -21.87 -9.86 -25.30
C GLN A 35 -21.77 -10.29 -23.84
N ASN A 36 -21.32 -9.40 -22.95
CA ASN A 36 -21.10 -9.74 -21.54
C ASN A 36 -21.46 -8.56 -20.64
N PHE A 37 -22.51 -8.70 -19.85
CA PHE A 37 -22.95 -7.65 -18.92
C PHE A 37 -21.91 -7.28 -17.86
N LEU A 38 -21.00 -8.21 -17.51
CA LEU A 38 -19.92 -7.98 -16.56
C LEU A 38 -18.80 -7.09 -17.12
N GLN A 39 -18.74 -6.93 -18.44
CA GLN A 39 -17.74 -6.11 -19.13
C GLN A 39 -18.43 -4.96 -19.85
N GLY A 40 -17.72 -3.86 -20.04
CA GLY A 40 -18.29 -2.70 -20.68
C GLY A 40 -17.35 -1.51 -20.69
N THR A 41 -17.93 -0.33 -20.85
CA THR A 41 -17.22 0.94 -20.83
C THR A 41 -17.82 1.84 -19.77
N LEU A 42 -16.99 2.40 -18.89
CA LEU A 42 -17.38 3.50 -18.02
C LEU A 42 -17.19 4.81 -18.79
N LEU A 43 -18.28 5.55 -19.02
CA LEU A 43 -18.24 6.93 -19.49
C LEU A 43 -18.11 7.84 -18.28
N THR A 44 -16.94 8.41 -18.06
CA THR A 44 -16.64 9.24 -16.88
C THR A 44 -17.17 10.66 -17.03
N ASP A 45 -17.22 11.38 -15.90
CA ASP A 45 -17.65 12.78 -15.83
C ASP A 45 -16.71 13.75 -16.57
N ASP A 46 -15.43 13.39 -16.73
CA ASP A 46 -14.45 14.09 -17.58
C ASP A 46 -14.48 13.64 -19.05
N GLY A 47 -15.49 12.89 -19.47
CA GLY A 47 -15.75 12.52 -20.87
C GLY A 47 -14.94 11.35 -21.41
N LEU A 48 -14.13 10.68 -20.57
CA LEU A 48 -13.36 9.52 -20.99
C LEU A 48 -14.19 8.25 -21.05
N LYS A 49 -13.80 7.37 -21.98
CA LYS A 49 -14.33 6.02 -22.14
C LYS A 49 -13.30 5.03 -21.63
N ILE A 50 -13.53 4.48 -20.44
CA ILE A 50 -12.59 3.57 -19.79
C ILE A 50 -13.16 2.15 -19.85
N PRO A 51 -12.45 1.17 -20.43
CA PRO A 51 -12.83 -0.24 -20.34
C PRO A 51 -13.00 -0.66 -18.89
N ALA A 52 -14.16 -1.21 -18.54
CA ALA A 52 -14.55 -1.49 -17.17
C ALA A 52 -15.14 -2.89 -17.02
N GLN A 53 -14.93 -3.49 -15.85
CA GLN A 53 -15.61 -4.72 -15.43
C GLN A 53 -16.28 -4.50 -14.09
N ILE A 54 -17.49 -5.03 -13.95
CA ILE A 54 -18.24 -5.04 -12.70
C ILE A 54 -18.11 -6.40 -12.01
N THR A 55 -18.30 -6.43 -10.69
CA THR A 55 -18.45 -7.69 -9.95
C THR A 55 -19.83 -8.29 -10.16
N ASN A 56 -19.99 -9.59 -9.91
CA ASN A 56 -21.31 -10.25 -9.96
C ASN A 56 -22.33 -9.59 -9.01
N GLU A 57 -21.89 -9.17 -7.82
CA GLU A 57 -22.72 -8.44 -6.86
C GLU A 57 -23.28 -7.15 -7.47
N VAL A 58 -22.42 -6.34 -8.07
CA VAL A 58 -22.83 -5.10 -8.77
C VAL A 58 -23.72 -5.43 -9.96
N ALA A 59 -23.44 -6.49 -10.71
CA ALA A 59 -24.26 -6.91 -11.83
C ALA A 59 -25.68 -7.27 -11.40
N THR A 60 -25.85 -8.00 -10.30
CA THR A 60 -27.16 -8.31 -9.72
C THR A 60 -27.92 -7.03 -9.35
N GLN A 61 -27.25 -6.07 -8.71
CA GLN A 61 -27.85 -4.77 -8.36
C GLN A 61 -28.30 -3.98 -9.59
N LEU A 62 -27.47 -3.92 -10.64
CA LEU A 62 -27.78 -3.19 -11.88
C LEU A 62 -28.87 -3.86 -12.72
N ARG A 63 -28.99 -5.20 -12.65
CA ARG A 63 -30.10 -5.93 -13.29
C ARG A 63 -31.42 -5.67 -12.57
N ALA A 64 -31.39 -5.61 -11.23
CA ALA A 64 -32.57 -5.32 -10.42
C ALA A 64 -33.06 -3.87 -10.61
N ASN A 65 -32.16 -2.91 -10.81
CA ASN A 65 -32.50 -1.52 -11.10
C ASN A 65 -31.65 -0.95 -12.24
N ARG A 66 -32.23 -0.96 -13.46
CA ARG A 66 -31.57 -0.47 -14.67
C ARG A 66 -31.44 1.05 -14.75
N ASP A 67 -32.14 1.81 -13.91
CA ASP A 67 -32.02 3.28 -13.94
C ASP A 67 -30.63 3.74 -13.49
N PHE A 68 -29.91 2.93 -12.72
CA PHE A 68 -28.50 3.17 -12.40
C PHE A 68 -27.57 3.18 -13.62
N LEU A 69 -28.00 2.61 -14.77
CA LEU A 69 -27.26 2.66 -16.03
C LEU A 69 -27.53 3.94 -16.84
N LYS A 70 -28.51 4.75 -16.45
CA LYS A 70 -28.92 5.95 -17.18
C LYS A 70 -28.28 7.23 -16.64
N VAL A 71 -27.90 7.23 -15.37
CA VAL A 71 -27.35 8.40 -14.67
C VAL A 71 -25.93 8.13 -14.18
N ALA A 72 -25.13 9.19 -14.02
CA ALA A 72 -23.78 9.07 -13.51
C ALA A 72 -23.80 8.57 -12.05
N GLN A 73 -22.90 7.64 -11.75
CA GLN A 73 -22.78 7.03 -10.44
C GLN A 73 -21.35 7.14 -9.91
N VAL A 74 -21.23 7.15 -8.58
CA VAL A 74 -19.92 7.06 -7.92
C VAL A 74 -19.61 5.59 -7.63
N TRP A 75 -18.49 5.13 -8.18
CA TRP A 75 -18.02 3.75 -8.09
C TRP A 75 -16.81 3.67 -7.18
N LYS A 76 -16.79 2.72 -6.24
CA LYS A 76 -15.51 2.24 -5.68
C LYS A 76 -14.86 1.36 -6.74
N CYS A 77 -13.62 1.66 -7.12
CA CYS A 77 -12.94 0.95 -8.18
C CYS A 77 -11.48 0.59 -7.83
N TYR A 78 -10.98 -0.38 -8.58
CA TYR A 78 -9.59 -0.85 -8.55
C TYR A 78 -8.98 -0.66 -9.94
N PRO A 79 -7.87 0.07 -10.08
CA PRO A 79 -7.11 0.13 -11.33
C PRO A 79 -6.61 -1.27 -11.71
N ARG A 80 -6.48 -1.52 -13.01
CA ARG A 80 -5.98 -2.74 -13.64
C ARG A 80 -5.13 -2.37 -14.87
N ILE A 81 -4.29 -3.29 -15.33
CA ILE A 81 -3.38 -3.08 -16.48
C ILE A 81 -3.82 -3.75 -17.77
N ASN A 82 -4.74 -4.72 -17.67
CA ASN A 82 -5.23 -5.47 -18.81
C ASN A 82 -6.70 -5.07 -19.00
N PRO A 83 -7.18 -4.66 -20.20
CA PRO A 83 -8.59 -4.35 -20.40
C PRO A 83 -9.43 -5.49 -19.83
N PRO A 84 -10.26 -5.19 -18.81
CA PRO A 84 -10.73 -3.86 -18.39
C PRO A 84 -9.78 -3.11 -17.46
N LEU A 85 -9.52 -1.82 -17.77
CA LEU A 85 -8.61 -0.93 -17.05
C LEU A 85 -9.09 -0.56 -15.63
N VAL A 86 -10.39 -0.69 -15.36
CA VAL A 86 -10.95 -0.50 -14.02
C VAL A 86 -11.94 -1.59 -13.64
N GLN A 87 -11.82 -2.12 -12.42
CA GLN A 87 -12.84 -2.98 -11.83
C GLN A 87 -13.74 -2.17 -10.91
N LEU A 88 -15.03 -2.08 -11.24
CA LEU A 88 -16.07 -1.41 -10.45
C LEU A 88 -16.64 -2.39 -9.43
N ALA A 89 -16.30 -2.18 -8.17
CA ALA A 89 -16.56 -3.15 -7.11
C ALA A 89 -17.76 -2.81 -6.23
N LYS A 90 -18.14 -1.53 -6.14
CA LYS A 90 -19.30 -1.12 -5.35
C LYS A 90 -19.90 0.17 -5.88
N LEU A 91 -21.22 0.18 -6.00
CA LEU A 91 -22.02 1.36 -6.29
C LEU A 91 -22.29 2.16 -5.00
N LYS A 92 -22.09 3.48 -5.02
CA LYS A 92 -22.29 4.36 -3.83
C LYS A 92 -23.45 5.35 -3.99
N SER A 93 -24.45 5.05 -4.83
CA SER A 93 -25.50 5.97 -5.29
C SER A 93 -26.08 6.91 -4.22
N ALA A 94 -26.15 8.19 -4.58
CA ALA A 94 -27.28 9.10 -4.38
C ALA A 94 -27.11 10.24 -5.41
N ALA A 95 -28.19 10.84 -5.92
CA ALA A 95 -28.12 11.96 -6.88
C ALA A 95 -27.26 13.09 -6.31
N GLN A 96 -26.23 13.54 -7.04
CA GLN A 96 -25.17 14.39 -6.47
C GLN A 96 -24.64 15.45 -7.40
N THR A 97 -24.40 16.62 -6.81
CA THR A 97 -23.81 17.79 -7.44
C THR A 97 -22.29 17.63 -7.55
N ILE A 98 -21.62 18.41 -8.41
CA ILE A 98 -20.15 18.43 -8.53
C ILE A 98 -19.46 18.65 -7.17
N GLN A 99 -20.05 19.48 -6.29
CA GLN A 99 -19.51 19.72 -4.96
C GLN A 99 -19.59 18.49 -4.04
N ASP A 100 -20.61 17.66 -4.20
CA ASP A 100 -20.74 16.39 -3.47
C ASP A 100 -19.73 15.36 -3.98
N LEU A 101 -19.48 15.33 -5.30
CA LEU A 101 -18.44 14.49 -5.91
C LEU A 101 -17.05 14.85 -5.36
N LYS A 102 -16.76 16.16 -5.24
CA LYS A 102 -15.52 16.65 -4.60
C LYS A 102 -15.42 16.23 -3.14
N ARG A 103 -16.48 16.45 -2.34
CA ARG A 103 -16.54 16.01 -0.92
C ARG A 103 -16.36 14.51 -0.77
N LYS A 104 -16.82 13.72 -1.75
CA LYS A 104 -16.67 12.28 -1.76
C LYS A 104 -15.30 11.79 -2.20
N GLY A 105 -14.39 12.66 -2.63
CA GLY A 105 -13.07 12.27 -3.09
C GLY A 105 -13.13 11.44 -4.37
N VAL A 106 -14.01 11.81 -5.30
CA VAL A 106 -13.99 11.26 -6.66
C VAL A 106 -12.64 11.58 -7.31
N ASN A 107 -12.14 10.65 -8.12
CA ASN A 107 -10.84 10.66 -8.78
C ASN A 107 -9.63 10.62 -7.83
N ARG A 108 -9.83 10.47 -6.52
CA ARG A 108 -8.75 10.24 -5.56
C ARG A 108 -8.55 8.75 -5.30
N PHE A 109 -7.30 8.33 -5.36
CA PHE A 109 -6.86 6.95 -5.20
C PHE A 109 -5.83 6.87 -4.08
N ARG A 110 -5.88 5.77 -3.34
CA ARG A 110 -4.83 5.36 -2.44
C ARG A 110 -4.15 4.13 -3.02
N ILE A 111 -2.86 4.26 -3.27
CA ILE A 111 -2.02 3.20 -3.82
C ILE A 111 -0.97 2.84 -2.79
N VAL A 112 -0.84 1.56 -2.48
CA VAL A 112 0.22 0.98 -1.63
C VAL A 112 0.86 -0.10 -2.46
N GLY A 113 2.14 0.08 -2.77
CA GLY A 113 2.89 -0.83 -3.61
C GLY A 113 4.39 -0.56 -3.56
N GLN A 114 5.13 -1.39 -4.28
CA GLN A 114 6.59 -1.31 -4.37
C GLN A 114 6.98 -0.39 -5.52
N VAL A 115 7.92 0.52 -5.32
CA VAL A 115 8.43 1.39 -6.38
C VAL A 115 9.32 0.55 -7.30
N ALA A 116 8.88 0.34 -8.54
CA ALA A 116 9.60 -0.45 -9.54
C ALA A 116 10.54 0.39 -10.40
N SER A 117 10.17 1.64 -10.69
CA SER A 117 11.02 2.57 -11.43
C SER A 117 10.66 4.02 -11.12
N ILE A 118 11.64 4.90 -11.28
CA ILE A 118 11.49 6.37 -11.22
C ILE A 118 12.27 6.91 -12.43
N LYS A 119 11.59 7.59 -13.36
CA LYS A 119 12.18 8.15 -14.59
C LYS A 119 11.45 9.44 -14.94
N ASP A 120 12.15 10.56 -15.14
CA ASP A 120 11.60 11.77 -15.77
C ASP A 120 10.18 12.18 -15.32
N GLN A 121 9.93 12.20 -14.01
CA GLN A 121 8.60 12.50 -13.41
C GLN A 121 7.52 11.44 -13.62
N GLU A 122 7.92 10.23 -13.95
CA GLU A 122 7.11 9.03 -13.92
C GLU A 122 7.60 8.08 -12.85
N VAL A 123 6.68 7.59 -12.04
CA VAL A 123 6.93 6.60 -11.00
C VAL A 123 6.10 5.38 -11.34
N THR A 124 6.77 4.25 -11.60
CA THR A 124 6.08 2.97 -11.79
C THR A 124 5.96 2.24 -10.47
N ILE A 125 4.74 1.92 -10.07
CA ILE A 125 4.44 1.19 -8.84
C ILE A 125 4.02 -0.23 -9.20
N LEU A 126 4.77 -1.21 -8.70
CA LEU A 126 4.41 -2.62 -8.73
C LEU A 126 3.36 -2.93 -7.65
N ILE A 127 2.29 -3.57 -8.06
CA ILE A 127 1.18 -3.99 -7.22
C ILE A 127 0.98 -5.48 -7.38
N LYS A 128 1.01 -6.21 -6.26
CA LYS A 128 0.77 -7.65 -6.22
C LYS A 128 -0.63 -7.93 -5.67
N ARG A 129 -1.28 -8.99 -6.14
CA ARG A 129 -2.51 -9.50 -5.51
C ARG A 129 -2.15 -10.12 -4.17
N ASN A 130 -2.88 -9.75 -3.12
CA ASN A 130 -2.66 -10.30 -1.78
C ASN A 130 -3.10 -11.78 -1.68
N GLU A 131 -3.98 -12.21 -2.58
CA GLU A 131 -4.46 -13.59 -2.69
C GLU A 131 -3.99 -14.22 -4.00
N ALA A 132 -3.81 -15.54 -4.00
CA ALA A 132 -3.45 -16.27 -5.21
C ALA A 132 -4.54 -16.08 -6.28
N PRO A 133 -4.17 -15.62 -7.49
CA PRO A 133 -5.14 -15.49 -8.56
C PRO A 133 -5.60 -16.87 -9.04
N PRO A 134 -6.77 -16.97 -9.69
CA PRO A 134 -7.15 -18.15 -10.45
C PRO A 134 -6.06 -18.55 -11.46
N LYS A 135 -6.03 -19.83 -11.83
CA LYS A 135 -5.01 -20.37 -12.76
C LYS A 135 -5.06 -19.60 -14.09
N GLY A 136 -3.92 -19.01 -14.47
CA GLY A 136 -3.77 -18.23 -15.71
C GLY A 136 -3.99 -16.72 -15.57
N GLU A 137 -4.37 -16.22 -14.39
CA GLU A 137 -4.44 -14.78 -14.12
C GLU A 137 -3.11 -14.23 -13.57
N GLU A 138 -2.80 -12.98 -13.92
CA GLU A 138 -1.59 -12.29 -13.48
C GLU A 138 -1.59 -12.01 -11.96
N LEU A 139 -0.47 -12.34 -11.32
CA LEU A 139 -0.25 -12.12 -9.88
C LEU A 139 0.09 -10.66 -9.57
N THR A 140 0.67 -9.95 -10.53
CA THR A 140 1.21 -8.59 -10.35
C THR A 140 0.84 -7.71 -11.53
N PHE A 141 0.72 -6.42 -11.26
CA PHE A 141 0.58 -5.39 -12.28
C PHE A 141 1.35 -4.13 -11.90
N THR A 142 1.60 -3.25 -12.86
CA THR A 142 2.27 -1.96 -12.63
C THR A 142 1.34 -0.79 -12.90
N LEU A 143 1.46 0.30 -12.14
CA LEU A 143 0.81 1.57 -12.45
C LEU A 143 1.86 2.64 -12.66
N THR A 144 1.82 3.30 -13.80
CA THR A 144 2.65 4.49 -14.06
C THR A 144 1.91 5.72 -13.56
N LEU A 145 2.57 6.46 -12.67
CA LEU A 145 2.06 7.66 -12.02
C LEU A 145 2.93 8.85 -12.41
N VAL A 146 2.30 10.00 -12.63
CA VAL A 146 2.98 11.27 -12.85
C VAL A 146 3.36 11.89 -11.50
N GLY A 147 4.61 12.27 -11.34
CA GLY A 147 5.17 12.86 -10.13
C GLY A 147 6.60 12.38 -9.87
N SER A 148 7.18 12.83 -8.78
CA SER A 148 8.55 12.47 -8.39
C SER A 148 8.58 11.84 -7.01
N LEU A 149 9.39 10.80 -6.87
CA LEU A 149 9.83 10.27 -5.57
C LEU A 149 11.36 10.40 -5.48
N PRO A 150 11.94 10.38 -4.26
CA PRO A 150 13.39 10.34 -4.10
C PRO A 150 13.98 9.09 -4.76
N SER A 151 15.21 9.16 -5.24
CA SER A 151 15.91 8.01 -5.81
C SER A 151 15.99 6.82 -4.86
N GLU A 152 16.07 7.07 -3.55
CA GLU A 152 16.11 6.03 -2.50
C GLU A 152 14.79 5.27 -2.39
N ALA A 153 13.69 5.81 -2.92
CA ALA A 153 12.39 5.13 -2.90
C ALA A 153 12.37 3.88 -3.78
N LEU A 154 13.30 3.74 -4.73
CA LEU A 154 13.39 2.58 -5.62
C LEU A 154 13.47 1.27 -4.83
N GLY A 155 12.59 0.33 -5.14
CA GLY A 155 12.48 -0.96 -4.44
C GLY A 155 11.75 -0.91 -3.10
N GLN A 156 11.53 0.26 -2.50
CA GLN A 156 10.81 0.43 -1.24
C GLN A 156 9.29 0.40 -1.44
N PHE A 157 8.55 0.26 -0.34
CA PHE A 157 7.10 0.33 -0.31
C PHE A 157 6.63 1.71 0.09
N TRP A 158 5.71 2.25 -0.70
CA TRP A 158 5.16 3.58 -0.51
C TRP A 158 3.65 3.56 -0.57
N LYS A 159 3.04 4.40 0.30
CA LYS A 159 1.63 4.74 0.27
C LYS A 159 1.50 6.10 -0.41
N LEU A 160 0.78 6.12 -1.52
CA LEU A 160 0.61 7.28 -2.39
C LEU A 160 -0.86 7.67 -2.39
N ASN A 161 -1.12 8.95 -2.17
CA ASN A 161 -2.39 9.55 -2.52
C ASN A 161 -2.26 10.12 -3.94
N VAL A 162 -3.16 9.71 -4.83
CA VAL A 162 -3.07 9.97 -6.26
C VAL A 162 -4.38 10.58 -6.75
N LEU A 163 -4.27 11.61 -7.58
CA LEU A 163 -5.39 12.26 -8.24
C LEU A 163 -5.40 11.90 -9.73
N ARG A 164 -6.52 11.35 -10.20
CA ARG A 164 -6.77 11.08 -11.61
C ARG A 164 -7.29 12.33 -12.31
N GLN A 165 -6.66 12.73 -13.42
CA GLN A 165 -7.08 13.82 -14.28
C GLN A 165 -6.95 13.36 -15.73
N GLY A 166 -8.07 13.06 -16.38
CA GLY A 166 -7.99 12.37 -17.67
C GLY A 166 -7.20 11.06 -17.54
N TRP A 167 -6.34 10.75 -18.51
CA TRP A 167 -5.50 9.55 -18.44
C TRP A 167 -4.32 9.65 -17.46
N ASN A 168 -4.07 10.83 -16.91
CA ASN A 168 -2.93 11.05 -16.02
C ASN A 168 -3.30 10.75 -14.56
N TRP A 169 -2.38 10.10 -13.86
CA TRP A 169 -2.50 9.73 -12.45
C TRP A 169 -1.41 10.44 -11.66
N THR A 170 -1.74 11.57 -11.06
CA THR A 170 -0.74 12.46 -10.45
C THR A 170 -0.60 12.18 -8.96
N ILE A 171 0.64 12.04 -8.47
CA ILE A 171 0.94 11.87 -7.05
C ILE A 171 0.68 13.20 -6.33
N GLU A 172 -0.23 13.20 -5.34
CA GLU A 172 -0.47 14.36 -4.47
C GLU A 172 0.41 14.31 -3.21
N SER A 173 0.55 13.13 -2.60
CA SER A 173 1.39 12.94 -1.41
C SER A 173 1.93 11.52 -1.35
N ALA A 174 3.07 11.36 -0.68
CA ALA A 174 3.77 10.10 -0.58
C ALA A 174 4.27 9.84 0.86
N THR A 175 3.96 8.66 1.39
CA THR A 175 4.38 8.23 2.72
C THR A 175 5.18 6.94 2.59
N PHE A 176 6.36 6.91 3.18
CA PHE A 176 7.18 5.69 3.25
C PHE A 176 6.48 4.64 4.13
N VAL A 177 6.43 3.39 3.67
CA VAL A 177 5.77 2.28 4.39
C VAL A 177 6.80 1.28 4.89
N ALA A 178 7.65 0.76 4.00
CA ALA A 178 8.61 -0.27 4.35
C ALA A 178 9.80 -0.29 3.38
N LEU A 179 10.91 -0.85 3.85
CA LEU A 179 12.09 -1.13 3.02
C LEU A 179 11.78 -2.19 1.97
N SER A 180 12.64 -2.31 0.95
CA SER A 180 12.55 -3.42 0.02
C SER A 180 12.72 -4.77 0.73
N PRO A 181 12.21 -5.89 0.18
CA PRO A 181 12.37 -7.21 0.78
C PRO A 181 13.85 -7.61 0.97
N GLU A 182 14.74 -7.15 0.10
CA GLU A 182 16.18 -7.42 0.18
C GLU A 182 16.86 -6.62 1.29
N GLU A 183 16.55 -5.33 1.40
CA GLU A 183 17.06 -4.47 2.47
C GLU A 183 16.53 -4.93 3.83
N PHE A 184 15.26 -5.33 3.91
CA PHE A 184 14.69 -5.88 5.13
C PHE A 184 15.43 -7.13 5.61
N LYS A 185 15.80 -8.04 4.69
CA LYS A 185 16.63 -9.22 5.01
C LYS A 185 18.01 -8.81 5.53
N LYS A 186 18.68 -7.84 4.90
CA LYS A 186 19.99 -7.32 5.33
C LYS A 186 19.92 -6.70 6.72
N GLU A 187 18.90 -5.87 6.98
CA GLU A 187 18.72 -5.20 8.27
C GLU A 187 18.39 -6.19 9.38
N ARG A 188 17.53 -7.19 9.10
CA ARG A 188 17.25 -8.28 10.04
C ARG A 188 18.49 -9.10 10.36
N ALA A 189 19.33 -9.39 9.36
CA ALA A 189 20.61 -10.08 9.57
C ALA A 189 21.57 -9.25 10.44
N LYS A 190 21.64 -7.93 10.22
CA LYS A 190 22.44 -7.00 11.03
C LYS A 190 21.94 -6.94 12.47
N ARG A 191 20.63 -6.80 12.69
CA ARG A 191 20.01 -6.84 14.03
C ARG A 191 20.29 -8.15 14.75
N LYS A 192 20.18 -9.30 14.07
CA LYS A 192 20.55 -10.60 14.65
C LYS A 192 22.02 -10.65 15.06
N ARG A 193 22.94 -10.06 14.29
CA ARG A 193 24.36 -9.98 14.67
C ARG A 193 24.59 -9.09 15.89
N VAL A 194 23.87 -7.97 16.01
CA VAL A 194 23.96 -7.08 17.18
C VAL A 194 23.39 -7.74 18.44
N LEU A 195 22.29 -8.48 18.31
CA LEU A 195 21.71 -9.25 19.41
C LEU A 195 22.56 -10.47 19.80
N SER A 196 23.39 -10.99 18.89
CA SER A 196 24.29 -12.11 19.15
C SER A 196 25.67 -11.67 19.66
N PHE A 197 25.73 -10.73 20.61
CA PHE A 197 26.93 -10.59 21.42
C PHE A 197 27.14 -11.90 22.19
N ARG A 198 27.98 -12.78 21.65
CA ARG A 198 28.49 -13.93 22.38
C ARG A 198 29.46 -13.38 23.41
N VAL A 199 29.03 -13.30 24.66
CA VAL A 199 29.98 -13.20 25.77
C VAL A 199 30.82 -14.48 25.69
N SER A 200 32.11 -14.34 25.43
CA SER A 200 33.01 -15.49 25.43
C SER A 200 33.03 -16.11 26.83
N GLN A 201 33.28 -17.42 26.93
CA GLN A 201 33.34 -18.11 28.23
C GLN A 201 34.32 -17.39 29.18
N LYS A 202 35.46 -16.91 28.64
CA LYS A 202 36.47 -16.15 29.37
C LYS A 202 35.96 -14.81 29.91
N GLU A 203 35.17 -14.07 29.14
CA GLU A 203 34.55 -12.82 29.61
C GLU A 203 33.45 -13.08 30.64
N PHE A 204 32.68 -14.16 30.49
CA PHE A 204 31.69 -14.59 31.46
C PHE A 204 32.31 -14.95 32.80
N ASP A 205 33.40 -15.73 32.78
CA ASP A 205 34.16 -16.13 33.97
C ASP A 205 34.82 -14.93 34.66
N ALA A 206 35.32 -13.96 33.89
CA ALA A 206 35.84 -12.70 34.42
C ALA A 206 34.76 -11.87 35.13
N LEU A 207 33.55 -11.82 34.56
CA LEU A 207 32.40 -11.12 35.14
C LEU A 207 31.89 -11.82 36.42
N LEU A 208 31.88 -13.15 36.44
CA LEU A 208 31.60 -13.96 37.63
C LEU A 208 32.61 -13.69 38.74
N THR A 209 33.90 -13.69 38.41
CA THR A 209 34.99 -13.46 39.37
C THR A 209 34.93 -12.04 39.95
N TYR A 210 34.65 -11.03 39.13
CA TYR A 210 34.47 -9.65 39.58
C TYR A 210 33.28 -9.49 40.53
N ALA A 211 32.19 -10.19 40.27
CA ALA A 211 30.97 -10.08 41.06
C ALA A 211 31.03 -10.85 42.39
N GLN A 212 31.68 -12.02 42.41
CA GLN A 212 31.95 -12.76 43.66
C GLN A 212 32.74 -11.90 44.65
N LYS A 213 33.75 -11.15 44.18
CA LYS A 213 34.51 -10.17 44.98
C LYS A 213 33.65 -9.04 45.57
N ARG A 214 32.46 -8.80 45.01
CA ARG A 214 31.50 -7.77 45.45
C ARG A 214 30.28 -8.37 46.18
N GLY A 215 30.32 -9.66 46.52
CA GLY A 215 29.22 -10.36 47.20
C GLY A 215 27.96 -10.54 46.34
N LYS A 216 28.07 -10.44 45.00
CA LYS A 216 26.94 -10.62 44.08
C LYS A 216 26.88 -12.05 43.55
N ASN A 217 25.68 -12.61 43.50
CA ASN A 217 25.46 -13.95 42.95
C ASN A 217 25.26 -13.94 41.43
N GLN A 218 25.45 -15.08 40.78
CA GLN A 218 25.38 -15.23 39.32
C GLN A 218 24.09 -14.66 38.70
N THR A 219 22.95 -14.87 39.37
CA THR A 219 21.64 -14.36 38.94
C THR A 219 21.58 -12.83 38.93
N GLN A 220 22.20 -12.16 39.90
CA GLN A 220 22.29 -10.70 39.95
C GLN A 220 23.19 -10.14 38.83
N ILE A 221 24.24 -10.86 38.44
CA ILE A 221 25.14 -10.48 37.33
C ILE A 221 24.41 -10.58 36.01
N ILE A 222 23.73 -11.71 35.75
CA ILE A 222 22.97 -11.94 34.52
C ILE A 222 21.90 -10.86 34.37
N ARG A 223 21.15 -10.53 35.44
CA ARG A 223 20.18 -9.43 35.43
C ARG A 223 20.80 -8.07 35.15
N ALA A 224 21.99 -7.78 35.68
CA ALA A 224 22.69 -6.52 35.43
C ALA A 224 23.25 -6.42 33.99
N LEU A 225 23.73 -7.54 33.43
CA LEU A 225 24.17 -7.62 32.03
C LEU A 225 23.00 -7.48 31.06
N ILE A 226 21.88 -8.15 31.34
CA ILE A 226 20.64 -8.01 30.56
C ILE A 226 20.14 -6.56 30.58
N ARG A 227 20.25 -5.85 31.71
CA ARG A 227 19.91 -4.41 31.81
C ARG A 227 20.86 -3.48 31.03
N ARG A 228 22.07 -3.94 30.67
CA ARG A 228 23.03 -3.19 29.85
C ARG A 228 22.94 -3.52 28.36
N LEU A 229 22.31 -4.64 28.00
CA LEU A 229 21.91 -4.87 26.61
C LEU A 229 20.88 -3.80 26.23
N PRO A 230 20.90 -3.28 24.98
CA PRO A 230 19.85 -2.40 24.51
C PRO A 230 18.50 -3.08 24.78
N THR A 231 17.71 -2.50 25.66
CA THR A 231 16.45 -3.07 26.14
C THR A 231 15.53 -3.28 24.95
N TYR A 232 15.19 -4.53 24.69
CA TYR A 232 13.98 -4.86 23.96
C TYR A 232 12.80 -4.41 24.84
N GLU A 233 12.11 -3.35 24.42
CA GLU A 233 10.71 -3.14 24.83
C GLU A 233 9.87 -4.11 23.98
N PRO A 234 9.35 -5.23 24.55
CA PRO A 234 8.29 -5.95 23.89
C PRO A 234 7.11 -5.01 23.67
N ASP A 235 6.55 -5.00 22.46
CA ASP A 235 5.29 -4.31 22.21
C ASP A 235 4.26 -4.76 23.26
N PRO A 236 3.45 -3.81 23.79
CA PRO A 236 2.44 -4.15 24.77
C PRO A 236 1.49 -5.20 24.17
N PRO A 237 1.09 -6.22 24.94
CA PRO A 237 0.19 -7.25 24.43
C PRO A 237 -1.11 -6.59 23.97
N GLU A 238 -1.52 -6.89 22.72
CA GLU A 238 -2.81 -6.47 22.20
C GLU A 238 -3.91 -6.96 23.14
N ASN A 239 -4.66 -6.02 23.71
CA ASN A 239 -5.85 -6.33 24.52
C ASN A 239 -6.84 -7.11 23.64
N LYS A 240 -7.15 -8.33 24.07
CA LYS A 240 -8.26 -9.15 23.56
C LYS A 240 -9.61 -8.58 24.01
#